data_AF-A0A1Q9XPS4-F1
#
_entry.id   AF-A0A1Q9XPS4-F1
#
_cell.length_a   1.000
_cell.length_b   1.000
_cell.length_c   1.000
_cell.angle_alpha   90.00
_cell.angle_beta   90.00
_cell.angle_gamma   90.00
#
_symmetry.space_group_name_H-M   'P 1'
#
loop_
_entity.id
_entity.type
_entity.pdbx_description
1 polymer ?
#
loop_
_entity_poly.entity_id
_entity_poly.type
_entity_poly.pdbx_seq_one_letter_code
_entity_poly.pdbx_strand_id
1 'polypeptide(L)'
;MQAGNDINLDAGNDVQVRGAQFQSGRDINVSGRDIVLDVARGEQSYDSQQSQGKGGIVGGTSGGFKVGIGGSRGVAGEEGSQGTASAAVLNAERDVNLNARNDLNLIGTQVQAGRDIDLNAGNDLKISAAQNASESESTRRSGGGEVGFTFGSEGVGVYVSVNVGKGDLEREGQRQQEAYLYAGDRLNFTSGRDTAISGAQLS
;
A
#
# COMPACT_ATOMS: atom_id res chain seq x y z
N MET A 1 1.14 13.37 20.79
CA MET A 1 1.55 14.26 21.90
C MET A 1 1.25 15.68 21.47
N GLN A 2 0.55 16.44 22.32
CA GLN A 2 0.15 17.81 22.01
C GLN A 2 0.67 18.75 23.11
N ALA A 3 1.34 19.84 22.71
CA ALA A 3 1.85 20.85 23.62
C ALA A 3 1.24 22.21 23.30
N GLY A 4 0.86 22.98 24.34
CA GLY A 4 0.29 24.31 24.18
C GLY A 4 1.28 25.39 23.71
N ASN A 5 2.59 25.13 23.84
CA ASN A 5 3.66 25.98 23.31
C ASN A 5 4.59 25.09 22.48
N ASP A 6 5.76 24.72 22.98
CA ASP A 6 6.77 23.97 22.21
C ASP A 6 6.79 22.48 22.55
N ILE A 7 7.24 21.67 21.60
CA ILE A 7 7.71 20.30 21.84
C ILE A 7 9.23 20.30 21.68
N ASN A 8 9.96 19.98 22.74
CA ASN A 8 11.42 19.86 22.72
C ASN A 8 11.81 18.40 23.02
N LEU A 9 12.50 17.77 22.07
CA LEU A 9 13.02 16.41 22.17
C LEU A 9 14.55 16.50 22.03
N ASP A 10 15.26 16.44 23.14
CA ASP A 10 16.73 16.41 23.16
C ASP A 10 17.22 15.05 23.64
N ALA A 11 17.78 14.27 22.71
CA ALA A 11 18.39 12.98 23.02
C ALA A 11 19.92 13.08 22.92
N GLY A 12 20.62 12.69 23.99
CA GLY A 12 22.07 12.55 23.96
C GLY A 12 22.58 11.48 22.98
N ASN A 13 21.70 10.57 22.55
CA ASN A 13 21.91 9.56 21.51
C ASN A 13 20.86 9.76 20.39
N ASP A 14 20.02 8.78 20.10
CA ASP A 14 19.21 8.79 18.88
C ASP A 14 17.75 9.14 19.17
N VAL A 15 17.10 9.80 18.22
CA VAL A 15 15.66 10.03 18.23
C VAL A 15 15.03 9.17 17.15
N GLN A 16 14.09 8.30 17.54
CA GLN A 16 13.30 7.51 16.59
C GLN A 16 11.81 7.74 16.83
N VAL A 17 11.12 8.15 15.78
CA VAL A 17 9.68 8.46 15.77
C VAL A 17 9.03 7.61 14.70
N ARG A 18 8.07 6.76 15.08
CA ARG A 18 7.36 5.89 14.13
C ARG A 18 5.86 6.04 14.30
N GLY A 19 5.17 6.49 13.25
CA GLY A 19 3.71 6.66 13.25
C GLY A 19 3.15 7.54 14.36
N ALA A 20 4.00 8.32 15.04
CA ALA A 20 3.60 9.20 16.12
C ALA A 20 3.21 10.57 15.56
N GLN A 21 2.27 11.23 16.23
CA GLN A 21 1.81 12.56 15.88
C GLN A 21 2.23 13.56 16.96
N PHE A 22 2.96 14.58 16.55
CA PHE A 22 3.38 15.71 17.38
C PHE A 22 2.67 16.96 16.90
N GLN A 23 1.98 17.63 17.82
CA GLN A 23 1.33 18.90 17.55
C GLN A 23 1.77 19.95 18.58
N SER A 24 2.34 21.03 18.10
CA SER A 24 2.84 22.14 18.91
C SER A 24 2.11 23.43 18.55
N GLY A 25 1.69 24.18 19.57
CA GLY A 25 1.13 25.53 19.39
C GLY A 25 2.16 26.59 18.96
N ARG A 26 3.44 26.24 18.87
CA ARG A 26 4.50 27.15 18.42
C ARG A 26 5.61 26.39 17.68
N ASP A 27 6.59 25.82 18.39
CA ASP A 27 7.74 25.16 17.74
C ASP A 27 7.88 23.68 18.10
N ILE A 28 8.35 22.88 17.14
CA ILE A 28 8.88 21.53 17.40
C ILE A 28 10.39 21.57 17.21
N ASN A 29 11.14 21.27 18.27
CA ASN A 29 12.59 21.17 18.24
C ASN A 29 13.02 19.75 18.58
N VAL A 30 13.75 19.09 17.67
CA VAL A 30 14.29 17.75 17.87
C VAL A 30 15.79 17.79 17.67
N SER A 31 16.54 17.32 18.66
CA SER A 31 18.00 17.25 18.65
C SER A 31 18.46 15.85 19.04
N GLY A 32 19.44 15.33 18.29
CA GLY A 32 19.96 13.97 18.50
C GLY A 32 21.33 13.76 17.86
N ARG A 33 21.94 12.60 18.11
CA ARG A 33 23.02 12.06 17.29
C ARG A 33 22.47 11.69 15.93
N ASP A 34 21.54 10.75 15.89
CA ASP A 34 20.78 10.36 14.71
C ASP A 34 19.29 10.67 14.92
N ILE A 35 18.61 11.15 13.90
CA ILE A 35 17.16 11.40 13.93
C ILE A 35 16.50 10.59 12.81
N VAL A 36 15.55 9.75 13.17
CA VAL A 36 14.76 8.95 12.24
C VAL A 36 13.28 9.18 12.50
N LEU A 37 12.59 9.75 11.52
CA LEU A 37 11.14 9.77 11.47
C LEU A 37 10.71 8.79 10.37
N ASP A 38 9.88 7.81 10.73
CA ASP A 38 9.50 6.71 9.84
C ASP A 38 8.00 6.40 9.98
N VAL A 39 7.48 5.64 9.03
CA VAL A 39 6.12 5.11 9.09
C VAL A 39 6.05 3.95 10.08
N ALA A 40 4.96 3.85 10.83
CA ALA A 40 4.62 2.62 11.53
C ALA A 40 3.97 1.66 10.52
N ARG A 41 4.58 0.49 10.32
CA ARG A 41 4.09 -0.54 9.38
C ARG A 41 3.23 -1.56 10.12
N GLY A 42 2.04 -1.82 9.59
CA GLY A 42 1.17 -2.92 10.00
C GLY A 42 0.81 -3.77 8.79
N GLU A 43 0.68 -5.07 8.96
CA GLU A 43 0.28 -6.00 7.90
C GLU A 43 -1.06 -6.61 8.27
N GLN A 44 -2.03 -6.57 7.35
CA GLN A 44 -3.35 -7.18 7.53
C GLN A 44 -3.61 -8.18 6.40
N SER A 45 -3.72 -9.46 6.75
CA SER A 45 -4.04 -10.54 5.82
C SER A 45 -5.55 -10.76 5.74
N TYR A 46 -6.07 -11.01 4.54
CA TYR A 46 -7.44 -11.41 4.30
C TYR A 46 -7.49 -12.68 3.43
N ASP A 47 -8.45 -13.56 3.77
CA ASP A 47 -8.79 -14.76 3.00
C ASP A 47 -10.28 -14.71 2.68
N SER A 48 -10.63 -14.87 1.40
CA SER A 48 -12.01 -14.91 0.95
C SER A 48 -12.21 -16.08 0.00
N GLN A 49 -13.21 -16.93 0.30
CA GLN A 49 -13.59 -18.06 -0.53
C GLN A 49 -15.04 -17.93 -0.96
N GLN A 50 -15.27 -17.82 -2.27
CA GLN A 50 -16.62 -17.76 -2.84
C GLN A 50 -16.88 -18.97 -3.74
N SER A 51 -17.95 -19.72 -3.43
CA SER A 51 -18.43 -20.81 -4.28
C SER A 51 -19.72 -20.41 -4.98
N GLN A 52 -19.74 -20.57 -6.31
CA GLN A 52 -20.91 -20.31 -7.15
C GLN A 52 -21.24 -21.56 -7.97
N GLY A 53 -22.53 -21.93 -8.01
CA GLY A 53 -23.02 -23.05 -8.79
C GLY A 53 -24.17 -22.61 -9.70
N LYS A 54 -24.16 -23.05 -10.96
CA LYS A 54 -25.23 -22.80 -11.92
C LYS A 54 -25.59 -24.11 -12.61
N GLY A 55 -26.88 -24.44 -12.64
CA GLY A 55 -27.44 -25.57 -13.37
C GLY A 55 -28.55 -25.09 -14.30
N GLY A 56 -28.63 -25.65 -15.51
CA GLY A 56 -29.64 -25.23 -16.48
C GLY A 56 -29.59 -25.99 -17.79
N ILE A 57 -30.47 -25.59 -18.71
CA ILE A 57 -30.50 -26.08 -20.08
C ILE A 57 -29.46 -25.27 -20.87
N VAL A 58 -28.53 -25.97 -21.52
CA VAL A 58 -27.47 -25.37 -22.35
C VAL A 58 -27.80 -25.66 -23.80
N GLY A 59 -27.74 -24.65 -24.66
CA GLY A 59 -28.05 -24.76 -26.08
C GLY A 59 -27.08 -23.96 -26.93
N GLY A 60 -26.83 -24.41 -28.15
CA GLY A 60 -25.97 -23.71 -29.10
C GLY A 60 -26.10 -24.25 -30.52
N THR A 61 -25.34 -23.68 -31.45
CA THR A 61 -25.53 -23.88 -32.89
C THR A 61 -24.27 -24.32 -33.66
N SER A 62 -23.19 -24.70 -32.97
CA SER A 62 -21.95 -25.14 -33.62
C SER A 62 -22.07 -26.55 -34.21
N GLY A 63 -22.21 -26.67 -35.54
CA GLY A 63 -22.26 -27.96 -36.26
C GLY A 63 -23.62 -28.66 -36.28
N GLY A 64 -24.68 -28.00 -35.78
CA GLY A 64 -26.04 -28.56 -35.62
C GLY A 64 -26.80 -27.85 -34.49
N PHE A 65 -28.07 -28.19 -34.28
CA PHE A 65 -28.85 -27.72 -33.12
C PHE A 65 -28.54 -28.63 -31.92
N LYS A 66 -27.97 -28.10 -30.83
CA LYS A 66 -27.68 -28.87 -29.61
C LYS A 66 -28.53 -28.42 -28.43
N VAL A 67 -29.08 -29.38 -27.69
CA VAL A 67 -29.83 -29.16 -26.44
C VAL A 67 -29.35 -30.16 -25.41
N GLY A 68 -28.86 -29.65 -24.28
CA GLY A 68 -28.36 -30.46 -23.18
C GLY A 68 -28.77 -29.91 -21.83
N ILE A 69 -28.66 -30.76 -20.80
CA ILE A 69 -28.72 -30.34 -19.41
C ILE A 69 -27.31 -30.36 -18.84
N GLY A 70 -26.93 -29.28 -18.17
CA GLY A 70 -25.57 -29.09 -17.69
C GLY A 70 -25.54 -28.42 -16.33
N GLY A 71 -24.54 -28.81 -15.55
CA GLY A 71 -24.23 -28.23 -14.25
C GLY A 71 -22.78 -27.75 -14.23
N SER A 72 -22.56 -26.59 -13.61
CA SER A 72 -21.23 -26.03 -13.42
C SER A 72 -21.05 -25.53 -11.99
N ARG A 73 -19.83 -25.72 -11.46
CA ARG A 73 -19.41 -25.22 -10.15
C ARG A 73 -18.07 -24.52 -10.26
N GLY A 74 -18.01 -23.31 -9.74
CA GLY A 74 -16.80 -22.51 -9.63
C GLY A 74 -16.47 -22.21 -8.17
N VAL A 75 -15.19 -22.24 -7.84
CA VAL A 75 -14.63 -21.75 -6.58
C VAL A 75 -13.60 -20.69 -6.92
N ALA A 76 -13.75 -19.52 -6.34
CA ALA A 76 -12.76 -18.46 -6.37
C ALA A 76 -12.24 -18.23 -4.96
N GLY A 77 -10.93 -18.29 -4.79
CA GLY A 77 -10.22 -17.90 -3.58
C GLY A 77 -9.43 -16.62 -3.85
N GLU A 78 -9.46 -15.70 -2.91
CA GLU A 78 -8.62 -14.51 -2.91
C GLU A 78 -7.92 -14.43 -1.56
N GLU A 79 -6.61 -14.55 -1.60
CA GLU A 79 -5.73 -14.36 -0.45
C GLU A 79 -4.91 -13.10 -0.72
N GLY A 80 -4.75 -12.25 0.28
CA GLY A 80 -3.92 -11.07 0.13
C GLY A 80 -3.48 -10.48 1.45
N SER A 81 -2.37 -9.77 1.41
CA SER A 81 -1.89 -8.93 2.52
C SER A 81 -1.89 -7.48 2.07
N GLN A 82 -2.43 -6.62 2.93
CA GLN A 82 -2.34 -5.19 2.75
C GLN A 82 -1.43 -4.59 3.82
N GLY A 83 -0.28 -4.10 3.39
CA GLY A 83 0.56 -3.22 4.21
C GLY A 83 -0.15 -1.90 4.46
N THR A 84 -0.29 -1.53 5.73
CA THR A 84 -0.69 -0.20 6.19
C THR A 84 0.56 0.52 6.70
N ALA A 85 0.71 1.79 6.33
CA ALA A 85 1.71 2.68 6.89
C ALA A 85 1.03 3.87 7.53
N SER A 86 1.30 4.08 8.81
CA SER A 86 0.94 5.32 9.51
C SER A 86 2.16 6.23 9.55
N ALA A 87 2.12 7.34 8.82
CA ALA A 87 3.19 8.32 8.80
C ALA A 87 3.45 8.91 10.20
N ALA A 88 4.72 9.17 10.54
CA ALA A 88 5.01 10.10 11.61
C ALA A 88 4.63 11.52 11.15
N VAL A 89 3.91 12.26 11.98
CA VAL A 89 3.39 13.60 11.67
C VAL A 89 3.95 14.60 12.68
N LEU A 90 4.58 15.65 12.19
CA LEU A 90 5.01 16.81 12.99
C LEU A 90 4.25 18.03 12.48
N ASN A 91 3.49 18.68 13.35
CA ASN A 91 2.76 19.90 13.02
C ASN A 91 3.07 20.99 14.05
N ALA A 92 3.71 22.06 13.61
CA ALA A 92 4.00 23.24 14.40
C ALA A 92 3.30 24.46 13.80
N GLU A 93 2.64 25.25 14.64
CA GLU A 93 2.02 26.51 14.19
C GLU A 93 3.06 27.55 13.72
N ARG A 94 4.34 27.37 14.08
CA ARG A 94 5.41 28.28 13.72
C ARG A 94 6.58 27.55 13.05
N ASP A 95 7.45 26.89 13.82
CA ASP A 95 8.70 26.35 13.27
C ASP A 95 8.92 24.87 13.60
N VAL A 96 9.51 24.11 12.67
CA VAL A 96 10.02 22.76 12.93
C VAL A 96 11.53 22.73 12.72
N ASN A 97 12.28 22.41 13.76
CA ASN A 97 13.75 22.32 13.75
C ASN A 97 14.19 20.89 14.05
N LEU A 98 14.79 20.20 13.08
CA LEU A 98 15.39 18.86 13.25
C LEU A 98 16.90 18.95 13.13
N ASN A 99 17.62 18.72 14.24
CA ASN A 99 19.07 18.86 14.34
C ASN A 99 19.74 17.52 14.69
N ALA A 100 20.21 16.80 13.68
CA ALA A 100 20.99 15.58 13.83
C ALA A 100 22.50 15.89 13.76
N ARG A 101 23.27 15.45 14.75
CA ARG A 101 24.75 15.59 14.73
C ARG A 101 25.40 14.67 13.70
N ASN A 102 24.73 13.59 13.32
CA ASN A 102 25.16 12.62 12.33
C ASN A 102 24.12 12.56 11.21
N ASP A 103 23.15 11.64 11.23
CA ASP A 103 22.24 11.44 10.10
C ASP A 103 20.79 11.82 10.41
N LEU A 104 20.10 12.44 9.45
CA LEU A 104 18.67 12.78 9.52
C LEU A 104 17.91 12.03 8.42
N ASN A 105 17.00 11.13 8.83
CA ASN A 105 16.22 10.29 7.92
C ASN A 105 14.71 10.55 8.10
N LEU A 106 14.05 10.97 7.03
CA LEU A 106 12.61 11.20 6.95
C LEU A 106 11.99 10.22 5.94
N ILE A 107 11.24 9.23 6.41
CA ILE A 107 10.75 8.10 5.58
C ILE A 107 9.23 8.05 5.59
N GLY A 108 8.58 8.47 4.50
CA GLY A 108 7.12 8.52 4.37
C GLY A 108 6.43 9.35 5.44
N THR A 109 7.09 10.42 5.89
CA THR A 109 6.64 11.26 7.02
C THR A 109 5.94 12.52 6.55
N GLN A 110 5.19 13.16 7.44
CA GLN A 110 4.56 14.45 7.20
C GLN A 110 5.10 15.46 8.19
N VAL A 111 5.67 16.56 7.69
CA VAL A 111 6.15 17.66 8.51
C VAL A 111 5.53 18.95 8.01
N GLN A 112 4.89 19.69 8.91
CA GLN A 112 4.23 20.93 8.59
C GLN A 112 4.63 22.00 9.61
N ALA A 113 5.02 23.17 9.10
CA ALA A 113 5.30 24.35 9.89
C ALA A 113 4.54 25.55 9.33
N GLY A 114 3.95 26.37 10.20
CA GLY A 114 3.27 27.59 9.78
C GLY A 114 4.22 28.66 9.21
N ARG A 115 5.52 28.58 9.50
CA ARG A 115 6.56 29.47 8.98
C ARG A 115 7.75 28.69 8.42
N ASP A 116 8.66 28.19 9.25
CA ASP A 116 9.92 27.62 8.77
C ASP A 116 10.07 26.14 9.12
N ILE A 117 10.64 25.36 8.19
CA ILE A 117 11.19 24.03 8.47
C ILE A 117 12.71 24.11 8.28
N ASP A 118 13.47 23.75 9.31
CA ASP A 118 14.92 23.66 9.28
C ASP A 118 15.38 22.22 9.55
N LEU A 119 15.97 21.59 8.55
CA LEU A 119 16.55 20.25 8.62
C LEU A 119 18.08 20.33 8.59
N ASN A 120 18.74 20.00 9.70
CA ASN A 120 20.20 20.05 9.82
C ASN A 120 20.75 18.65 10.13
N ALA A 121 21.52 18.10 9.19
CA ALA A 121 22.25 16.85 9.35
C ALA A 121 23.76 17.13 9.34
N GLY A 122 24.48 16.65 10.37
CA GLY A 122 25.94 16.77 10.43
C GLY A 122 26.65 15.97 9.34
N ASN A 123 26.06 14.86 8.88
CA ASN A 123 26.56 14.02 7.79
C ASN A 123 25.51 13.93 6.68
N ASP A 124 24.61 12.94 6.72
CA ASP A 124 23.68 12.69 5.62
C ASP A 124 22.23 13.11 5.95
N LEU A 125 21.59 13.77 4.98
CA LEU A 125 20.16 14.04 5.00
C LEU A 125 19.46 13.15 3.97
N LYS A 126 18.50 12.35 4.42
CA LYS A 126 17.67 11.52 3.54
C LYS A 126 16.19 11.79 3.74
N ILE A 127 15.49 12.10 2.65
CA ILE A 127 14.04 12.23 2.62
C ILE A 127 13.52 11.26 1.57
N SER A 128 12.72 10.27 1.98
CA SER A 128 12.27 9.24 1.05
C SER A 128 10.83 8.79 1.25
N ALA A 129 10.15 8.35 0.20
CA ALA A 129 8.90 7.62 0.31
C ALA A 129 9.10 6.31 1.09
N ALA A 130 8.14 5.95 1.94
CA ALA A 130 8.05 4.60 2.47
C ALA A 130 7.38 3.69 1.44
N GLN A 131 7.92 2.48 1.27
CA GLN A 131 7.32 1.46 0.40
C GLN A 131 6.37 0.60 1.25
N ASN A 132 5.10 0.53 0.84
CA ASN A 132 4.13 -0.42 1.34
C ASN A 132 4.03 -1.58 0.37
N ALA A 133 4.35 -2.78 0.85
CA ALA A 133 4.04 -4.00 0.15
C ALA A 133 2.52 -4.26 0.24
N SER A 134 1.87 -4.45 -0.90
CA SER A 134 0.59 -5.15 -0.95
C SER A 134 0.71 -6.28 -1.95
N GLU A 135 0.37 -7.48 -1.50
CA GLU A 135 0.46 -8.71 -2.27
C GLU A 135 -0.93 -9.34 -2.31
N SER A 136 -1.36 -9.77 -3.49
CA SER A 136 -2.64 -10.44 -3.67
C SER A 136 -2.46 -11.61 -4.62
N GLU A 137 -2.89 -12.77 -4.16
CA GLU A 137 -3.00 -13.99 -4.94
C GLU A 137 -4.47 -14.33 -5.14
N SER A 138 -4.87 -14.47 -6.40
CA SER A 138 -6.22 -14.87 -6.78
C SER A 138 -6.18 -16.23 -7.45
N THR A 139 -6.88 -17.20 -6.87
CA THR A 139 -7.03 -18.53 -7.46
C THR A 139 -8.48 -18.76 -7.91
N ARG A 140 -8.65 -19.25 -9.14
CA ARG A 140 -9.97 -19.58 -9.69
C ARG A 140 -9.95 -20.99 -10.25
N ARG A 141 -10.90 -21.79 -9.79
CA ARG A 141 -11.12 -23.16 -10.27
C ARG A 141 -12.58 -23.33 -10.67
N SER A 142 -12.82 -23.81 -11.88
CA SER A 142 -14.15 -24.05 -12.42
C SER A 142 -14.22 -25.41 -13.09
N GLY A 143 -15.34 -26.09 -12.90
CA GLY A 143 -15.61 -27.40 -13.49
C GLY A 143 -17.09 -27.52 -13.84
N GLY A 144 -17.40 -28.10 -15.00
CA GLY A 144 -18.76 -28.33 -15.43
C GLY A 144 -18.87 -29.51 -16.38
N GLY A 145 -20.04 -30.14 -16.36
CA GLY A 145 -20.37 -31.27 -17.21
C GLY A 145 -21.74 -31.09 -17.83
N GLU A 146 -21.89 -31.51 -19.07
CA GLU A 146 -23.13 -31.41 -19.83
C GLU A 146 -23.33 -32.65 -20.69
N VAL A 147 -24.57 -33.11 -20.74
CA VAL A 147 -25.01 -34.20 -21.60
C VAL A 147 -26.20 -33.73 -22.41
N GLY A 148 -26.25 -34.07 -23.69
CA GLY A 148 -27.30 -33.58 -24.57
C GLY A 148 -27.40 -34.29 -25.90
N PHE A 149 -28.36 -33.84 -26.69
CA PHE A 149 -28.61 -34.30 -28.04
C PHE A 149 -28.18 -33.23 -29.04
N THR A 150 -27.59 -33.68 -30.15
CA THR A 150 -27.27 -32.84 -31.30
C THR A 150 -28.10 -33.29 -32.51
N PHE A 151 -28.59 -32.32 -33.27
CA PHE A 151 -29.41 -32.52 -34.45
C PHE A 151 -28.71 -31.85 -35.63
N GLY A 152 -28.18 -32.66 -36.55
CA GLY A 152 -27.42 -32.21 -37.72
C GLY A 152 -27.98 -32.78 -39.03
N SER A 153 -27.41 -32.36 -40.15
CA SER A 153 -27.78 -32.84 -41.49
C SER A 153 -27.58 -34.35 -41.68
N GLU A 154 -26.80 -34.99 -40.80
CA GLU A 154 -26.52 -36.44 -40.81
C GLU A 154 -27.37 -37.25 -39.80
N GLY A 155 -28.28 -36.60 -39.04
CA GLY A 155 -29.18 -37.26 -38.09
C GLY A 155 -29.08 -36.76 -36.64
N VAL A 156 -29.62 -37.54 -35.70
CA VAL A 156 -29.62 -37.26 -34.25
C VAL A 156 -28.45 -37.99 -33.59
N GLY A 157 -27.64 -37.27 -32.81
CA GLY A 157 -26.53 -37.81 -32.03
C GLY A 157 -26.61 -37.45 -30.55
N VAL A 158 -25.91 -38.21 -29.71
CA VAL A 158 -25.71 -37.91 -28.28
C VAL A 158 -24.31 -37.34 -28.09
N TYR A 159 -24.17 -36.31 -27.25
CA TYR A 159 -22.87 -35.80 -26.84
C TYR A 159 -22.75 -35.71 -25.33
N VAL A 160 -21.50 -35.83 -24.88
CA VAL A 160 -21.05 -35.59 -23.51
C VAL A 160 -19.93 -34.57 -23.59
N SER A 161 -19.96 -33.56 -22.74
CA SER A 161 -18.90 -32.57 -22.65
C SER A 161 -18.52 -32.29 -21.20
N VAL A 162 -17.23 -32.08 -20.98
CA VAL A 162 -16.63 -31.72 -19.70
C VAL A 162 -15.75 -30.50 -19.92
N ASN A 163 -15.89 -29.51 -19.04
CA ASN A 163 -15.13 -28.28 -19.10
C ASN A 163 -14.46 -28.06 -17.75
N VAL A 164 -13.14 -27.89 -17.74
CA VAL A 164 -12.34 -27.57 -16.55
C VAL A 164 -11.51 -26.34 -16.86
N GLY A 165 -11.56 -25.34 -15.97
CA GLY A 165 -10.77 -24.13 -16.08
C GLY A 165 -10.07 -23.82 -14.75
N LYS A 166 -8.74 -23.64 -14.80
CA LYS A 166 -7.92 -23.13 -13.69
C LYS A 166 -7.31 -21.80 -14.12
N GLY A 167 -7.34 -20.80 -13.25
CA GLY A 167 -6.64 -19.54 -13.44
C GLY A 167 -6.01 -19.10 -12.13
N ASP A 168 -4.71 -18.84 -12.15
CA ASP A 168 -3.96 -18.28 -11.03
C ASP A 168 -3.48 -16.88 -11.48
N LEU A 169 -3.67 -15.88 -10.62
CA LEU A 169 -3.29 -14.49 -10.89
C LEU A 169 -2.59 -13.92 -9.66
N GLU A 170 -1.32 -13.60 -9.81
CA GLU A 170 -0.51 -12.90 -8.82
C GLU A 170 -0.47 -11.41 -9.15
N ARG A 171 -0.70 -10.55 -8.16
CA ARG A 171 -0.55 -9.09 -8.30
C ARG A 171 0.32 -8.55 -7.18
N GLU A 172 1.46 -8.00 -7.56
CA GLU A 172 2.29 -7.18 -6.70
C GLU A 172 1.90 -5.70 -6.87
N GLY A 173 1.37 -5.09 -5.82
CA GLY A 173 1.05 -3.66 -5.78
C GLY A 173 2.00 -2.93 -4.85
N GLN A 174 2.98 -2.22 -5.40
CA GLN A 174 3.84 -1.35 -4.61
C GLN A 174 3.12 -0.01 -4.38
N ARG A 175 2.60 0.23 -3.17
CA ARG A 175 2.01 1.54 -2.82
C ARG A 175 3.07 2.35 -2.10
N GLN A 176 3.38 3.53 -2.61
CA GLN A 176 4.37 4.41 -1.99
C GLN A 176 3.64 5.41 -1.08
N GLN A 177 4.14 5.56 0.14
CA GLN A 177 3.77 6.63 1.05
C GLN A 177 4.84 7.72 0.91
N GLU A 178 4.54 8.76 0.15
CA GLU A 178 5.46 9.87 -0.05
C GLU A 178 5.73 10.60 1.26
N ALA A 179 6.94 11.15 1.39
CA ALA A 179 7.23 12.11 2.44
C ALA A 179 6.70 13.50 2.02
N TYR A 180 6.06 14.23 2.92
CA TYR A 180 5.48 15.54 2.65
C TYR A 180 6.01 16.55 3.66
N LEU A 181 6.69 17.59 3.19
CA LEU A 181 7.19 18.67 4.02
C LEU A 181 6.64 20.00 3.50
N TYR A 182 5.96 20.74 4.37
CA TYR A 182 5.35 22.03 4.03
C TYR A 182 5.76 23.11 5.03
N ALA A 183 6.40 24.16 4.53
CA ALA A 183 6.73 25.37 5.28
C ALA A 183 5.92 26.56 4.73
N GLY A 184 5.34 27.37 5.61
CA GLY A 184 4.59 28.56 5.20
C GLY A 184 5.45 29.68 4.60
N ASP A 185 6.74 29.74 4.93
CA ASP A 185 7.71 30.73 4.46
C ASP A 185 8.95 30.06 3.86
N ARG A 186 9.72 29.29 4.65
CA ARG A 186 10.96 28.68 4.17
C ARG A 186 11.17 27.25 4.60
N LEU A 187 11.56 26.42 3.64
CA LEU A 187 12.03 25.06 3.87
C LEU A 187 13.55 25.03 3.62
N ASN A 188 14.34 24.94 4.70
CA ASN A 188 15.79 24.83 4.66
C ASN A 188 16.24 23.39 4.96
N PHE A 189 17.27 22.94 4.25
CA PHE A 189 17.93 21.67 4.50
C PHE A 189 19.44 21.82 4.32
N THR A 190 20.20 21.31 5.29
CA THR A 190 21.66 21.30 5.31
C THR A 190 22.15 19.90 5.64
N SER A 191 23.10 19.39 4.85
CA SER A 191 23.85 18.16 5.11
C SER A 191 25.34 18.44 5.09
N GLY A 192 26.12 17.85 6.00
CA GLY A 192 27.57 17.97 5.96
C GLY A 192 28.24 17.16 4.85
N ARG A 193 27.61 16.10 4.37
CA ARG A 193 28.11 15.24 3.30
C ARG A 193 27.11 15.13 2.15
N ASP A 194 26.10 14.28 2.26
CA ASP A 194 25.17 14.00 1.15
C ASP A 194 23.72 14.36 1.51
N THR A 195 22.97 14.91 0.55
CA THR A 195 21.51 15.06 0.62
C THR A 195 20.86 14.20 -0.45
N ALA A 196 19.95 13.31 -0.05
CA ALA A 196 19.20 12.44 -0.95
C ALA A 196 17.69 12.59 -0.75
N ILE A 197 16.97 12.95 -1.81
CA ILE A 197 15.51 13.14 -1.79
C ILE A 197 14.88 12.25 -2.86
N SER A 198 13.95 11.36 -2.48
CA SER A 198 13.31 10.42 -3.42
C SER A 198 11.86 10.09 -3.03
N GLY A 199 10.89 10.41 -3.87
CA GLY A 199 9.47 10.19 -3.53
C GLY A 199 9.02 11.09 -2.36
N ALA A 200 9.37 12.37 -2.45
CA ALA A 200 8.99 13.37 -1.46
C ALA A 200 8.46 14.64 -2.15
N GLN A 201 7.50 15.28 -1.50
CA GLN A 201 6.96 16.58 -1.89
C GLN A 201 7.44 17.60 -0.85
N LEU A 202 8.15 18.63 -1.31
CA LEU A 202 8.72 19.70 -0.49
C LEU A 202 8.12 21.01 -1.01
N SER A 203 7.49 21.80 -0.14
CA SER A 203 6.77 23.02 -0.52
C SER A 203 6.85 24.11 0.53
#